data_AF-A0A3S4Y2D1-F1
#
_entry.id   AF-A0A3S4Y2D1-F1
#
_cell.length_a   1.000
_cell.length_b   1.000
_cell.length_c   1.000
_cell.angle_alpha   90.00
_cell.angle_beta   90.00
_cell.angle_gamma   90.00
#
_symmetry.space_group_name_H-M   'P 1'
#
loop_
_entity.id
_entity.type
_entity.pdbx_description
1 polymer ?
#
loop_
_entity_poly.entity_id
_entity_poly.type
_entity_poly.pdbx_seq_one_letter_code
_entity_poly.pdbx_strand_id
1 'polypeptide(L)'
;MLDCGKTAEEIIAVVSKEAHNLINEQYALFNDVLQPELAKEGIHFYRRRNWTEAQREWVSQYFDRELLPILTPIGLDPSHPFPRLLNKSLNFAVELDGNDAFGRPSSMAIVQAPRILPRVVKMPPDLCQGENGFVFSLLFYIPMYINYF
;
A
#
# COMPACT_ATOMS: atom_id res chain seq x y z
N MET A 1 -9.47 -26.75 27.85
CA MET A 1 -9.04 -25.62 28.70
C MET A 1 -7.56 -25.48 28.51
N LEU A 2 -7.08 -24.32 28.03
CA LEU A 2 -5.64 -24.04 28.01
C LEU A 2 -5.21 -23.64 29.43
N ASP A 3 -3.93 -23.78 29.78
CA ASP A 3 -3.37 -23.75 31.17
C ASP A 3 -3.72 -22.50 32.03
N CYS A 4 -4.40 -21.50 31.48
CA CYS A 4 -4.85 -20.27 32.14
C CYS A 4 -6.36 -20.21 32.46
N GLY A 5 -7.10 -21.31 32.29
CA GLY A 5 -8.54 -21.37 32.59
C GLY A 5 -9.45 -20.65 31.59
N LYS A 6 -8.89 -20.12 30.51
CA LYS A 6 -9.61 -19.44 29.41
C LYS A 6 -9.90 -20.39 28.25
N THR A 7 -10.94 -20.09 27.49
CA THR A 7 -11.21 -20.72 26.19
C THR A 7 -10.26 -20.19 25.11
N ALA A 8 -10.14 -20.91 23.99
CA ALA A 8 -9.30 -20.46 22.87
C ALA A 8 -9.78 -19.11 22.30
N GLU A 9 -11.10 -18.90 22.23
CA GLU A 9 -11.70 -17.64 21.75
C GLU A 9 -11.35 -16.46 22.65
N GLU A 10 -11.42 -16.65 23.97
CA GLU A 10 -11.06 -15.63 24.96
C GLU A 10 -9.58 -15.24 24.85
N ILE A 11 -8.69 -16.21 24.64
CA ILE A 11 -7.26 -15.95 24.45
C ILE A 11 -7.01 -15.16 23.16
N ILE A 12 -7.64 -15.56 22.05
CA ILE A 12 -7.52 -14.84 20.77
C ILE A 12 -8.02 -13.41 20.90
N ALA A 13 -9.15 -13.18 21.58
CA ALA A 13 -9.68 -11.84 21.81
C ALA A 13 -8.70 -10.95 22.59
N VAL A 14 -8.10 -11.49 23.66
CA VAL A 14 -7.09 -10.76 24.46
C VAL A 14 -5.84 -10.47 23.63
N VAL A 15 -5.28 -11.46 22.94
CA VAL A 15 -4.07 -11.28 22.11
C VAL A 15 -4.33 -10.28 20.98
N SER A 16 -5.49 -10.36 20.34
CA SER A 16 -5.89 -9.42 19.30
C SER A 16 -5.94 -7.99 19.84
N LYS A 17 -6.55 -7.77 21.01
CA LYS A 17 -6.60 -6.45 21.64
C LYS A 17 -5.21 -5.88 21.90
N GLU A 18 -4.32 -6.68 22.50
CA GLU A 18 -2.96 -6.23 22.79
C GLU A 18 -2.15 -5.96 21.51
N ALA A 19 -2.32 -6.77 20.47
CA ALA A 19 -1.68 -6.53 19.17
C ALA A 19 -2.14 -5.20 18.55
N HIS A 20 -3.44 -4.88 18.61
CA HIS A 20 -3.95 -3.60 18.13
C HIS A 20 -3.40 -2.41 18.94
N ASN A 21 -3.28 -2.54 20.26
CA ASN A 21 -2.68 -1.50 21.10
C ASN A 21 -1.23 -1.23 20.68
N LEU A 22 -0.42 -2.28 20.53
CA LEU A 22 0.98 -2.16 20.08
C LEU A 22 1.10 -1.54 18.69
N ILE A 23 0.19 -1.85 17.78
CA ILE A 23 0.17 -1.26 16.43
C ILE A 23 -0.17 0.24 16.53
N ASN A 24 -1.15 0.61 17.35
CA ASN A 24 -1.53 2.02 17.54
C ASN A 24 -0.37 2.84 18.13
N GLU A 25 0.34 2.31 19.13
CA GLU A 25 1.52 2.95 19.70
C GLU A 25 2.64 3.14 18.67
N GLN A 26 2.91 2.12 17.85
CA GLN A 26 3.88 2.23 16.75
C GLN A 26 3.52 3.33 15.75
N TYR A 27 2.25 3.44 15.37
CA TYR A 27 1.80 4.50 14.47
C TYR A 27 1.87 5.88 15.11
N ALA A 28 1.52 6.03 16.39
CA ALA A 28 1.64 7.29 17.11
C ALA A 28 3.11 7.73 17.18
N LEU A 29 4.01 6.83 17.59
CA LEU A 29 5.45 7.11 17.63
C LEU A 29 5.98 7.51 16.24
N PHE A 30 5.59 6.79 15.19
CA PHE A 30 6.04 7.08 13.84
C PHE A 30 5.52 8.42 13.30
N ASN A 31 4.26 8.74 13.55
CA ASN A 31 3.62 9.96 13.02
C ASN A 31 3.93 11.21 13.82
N ASP A 32 3.98 11.09 15.14
CA ASP A 32 3.98 12.24 16.04
C ASP A 32 5.38 12.53 16.61
N VAL A 33 6.30 11.58 16.51
CA VAL A 33 7.69 11.74 16.98
C VAL A 33 8.69 11.58 15.84
N LEU A 34 8.74 10.40 15.20
CA LEU A 34 9.80 10.10 14.24
C LEU A 34 9.74 10.97 12.98
N GLN A 35 8.56 11.12 12.37
CA GLN A 35 8.40 11.98 11.19
C GLN A 35 8.80 13.45 11.48
N PRO A 36 8.33 14.08 12.58
CA PRO A 36 8.78 15.42 12.95
C PRO A 36 10.29 15.55 13.21
N GLU A 37 10.90 14.60 13.93
CA GLU A 37 12.36 14.64 14.17
C GLU A 37 13.15 14.48 12.88
N LEU A 38 12.73 13.58 11.98
CA LEU A 38 13.36 13.42 10.67
C LEU A 38 13.25 14.69 9.82
N ALA A 39 12.11 15.38 9.88
CA ALA A 39 11.91 16.64 9.16
C ALA A 39 12.86 17.75 9.64
N LYS A 40 13.23 17.78 10.93
CA LYS A 40 14.23 18.74 11.45
C LYS A 40 15.62 18.50 10.86
N GLU A 41 15.92 17.25 10.49
CA GLU A 41 17.17 16.83 9.84
C GLU A 41 17.08 16.90 8.29
N GLY A 42 16.04 17.55 7.74
CA GLY A 42 15.85 17.71 6.29
C GLY A 42 15.44 16.43 5.56
N ILE A 43 14.84 15.46 6.28
CA ILE A 43 14.31 14.20 5.74
C ILE A 43 12.79 14.24 5.75
N HIS A 44 12.16 14.28 4.58
CA HIS A 44 10.73 14.49 4.43
C HIS A 44 10.04 13.30 3.77
N PHE A 45 8.99 12.79 4.42
CA PHE A 45 8.09 11.80 3.83
C PHE A 45 6.81 12.49 3.34
N TYR A 46 6.71 12.70 2.02
CA TYR A 46 5.57 13.39 1.44
C TYR A 46 4.34 12.48 1.35
N ARG A 47 3.26 12.88 2.04
CA ARG A 47 1.95 12.20 1.95
C ARG A 47 1.24 12.62 0.67
N ARG A 48 0.55 11.68 0.03
CA ARG A 48 -0.22 11.89 -1.22
C ARG A 48 -1.09 13.16 -1.22
N ARG A 49 -1.80 13.40 -0.11
CA ARG A 49 -2.69 14.58 0.06
C ARG A 49 -1.96 15.94 0.01
N ASN A 50 -0.65 15.94 0.20
CA ASN A 50 0.18 17.15 0.27
C ASN A 50 1.11 17.27 -0.95
N TRP A 51 0.95 16.42 -1.97
CA TRP A 51 1.80 16.52 -3.16
C TRP A 51 1.48 17.78 -3.97
N THR A 52 2.53 18.43 -4.46
CA THR A 52 2.42 19.44 -5.51
C THR A 52 2.10 18.79 -6.85
N GLU A 53 1.77 19.61 -7.86
CA GLU A 53 1.49 19.07 -9.19
C GLU A 53 2.71 18.41 -9.83
N ALA A 54 3.89 19.03 -9.71
CA ALA A 54 5.13 18.46 -10.22
C ALA A 54 5.50 17.13 -9.53
N GLN A 55 5.23 17.03 -8.22
CA GLN A 55 5.42 15.78 -7.47
C GLN A 55 4.45 14.69 -7.94
N ARG A 56 3.18 15.04 -8.20
CA ARG A 56 2.18 14.10 -8.75
C ARG A 56 2.61 13.57 -10.12
N GLU A 57 3.01 14.47 -11.02
CA GLU A 57 3.46 14.12 -12.37
C GLU A 57 4.68 13.20 -12.32
N TRP A 58 5.70 13.54 -11.53
CA TRP A 58 6.89 12.71 -11.39
C TRP A 58 6.56 11.31 -10.85
N VAL A 59 5.68 11.22 -9.83
CA VAL A 59 5.25 9.93 -9.28
C VAL A 59 4.51 9.11 -10.33
N SER A 60 3.65 9.72 -11.16
CA SER A 60 2.97 9.05 -12.25
C SER A 60 3.96 8.46 -13.25
N GLN A 61 4.92 9.26 -13.71
CA GLN A 61 5.96 8.82 -14.64
C GLN A 61 6.84 7.70 -14.05
N TYR A 62 7.17 7.80 -12.75
CA TYR A 62 7.91 6.75 -12.05
C TYR A 62 7.11 5.45 -12.01
N PHE A 63 5.81 5.52 -11.74
CA PHE A 63 4.94 4.35 -11.74
C PHE A 63 4.87 3.69 -13.12
N ASP A 64 4.65 4.45 -14.18
CA ASP A 64 4.53 3.91 -15.54
C ASP A 64 5.84 3.23 -16.01
N ARG A 65 6.98 3.84 -15.67
CA ARG A 65 8.30 3.37 -16.09
C ARG A 65 8.82 2.20 -15.26
N GLU A 66 8.68 2.26 -13.93
CA GLU A 66 9.36 1.34 -13.01
C GLU A 66 8.43 0.30 -12.37
N LEU A 67 7.16 0.67 -12.12
CA LEU A 67 6.23 -0.16 -11.34
C LEU A 67 5.28 -0.95 -12.23
N LEU A 68 4.62 -0.30 -13.18
CA LEU A 68 3.62 -0.93 -14.05
C LEU A 68 4.14 -2.19 -14.77
N PRO A 69 5.38 -2.24 -15.32
CA PRO A 69 5.88 -3.41 -16.05
C PRO A 69 6.03 -4.68 -15.20
N ILE A 70 6.10 -4.55 -13.87
CA ILE A 70 6.32 -5.65 -12.93
C ILE A 70 5.07 -5.98 -12.10
N LEU A 71 3.96 -5.29 -12.35
CA LEU A 71 2.67 -5.61 -11.73
C LEU A 71 1.92 -6.62 -12.59
N THR A 72 1.48 -7.71 -11.96
CA THR A 72 0.71 -8.77 -12.64
C THR A 72 -0.70 -8.79 -12.07
N PRO A 73 -1.70 -8.23 -12.80
CA PRO A 73 -3.09 -8.30 -12.38
C PRO A 73 -3.62 -9.72 -12.60
N ILE A 74 -4.42 -10.19 -11.65
CA ILE A 74 -5.14 -11.46 -11.73
C ILE A 74 -6.63 -11.13 -11.63
N GLY A 75 -7.33 -11.24 -12.77
CA GLY A 75 -8.78 -11.06 -12.80
C GLY A 75 -9.48 -12.12 -11.94
N LEU A 76 -10.46 -11.69 -11.16
CA LEU A 76 -11.36 -12.57 -10.43
C LEU A 76 -12.66 -12.69 -11.22
N ASP A 77 -12.99 -13.93 -11.61
CA ASP A 77 -14.26 -14.30 -12.23
C ASP A 77 -14.85 -15.47 -11.44
N PRO A 78 -16.16 -15.46 -11.12
CA PRO A 78 -16.84 -16.56 -10.42
C PRO A 78 -16.60 -17.96 -11.02
N SER A 79 -16.26 -18.04 -12.32
CA SER A 79 -16.03 -19.31 -13.02
C SER A 79 -14.69 -19.97 -12.71
N HIS A 80 -13.77 -19.29 -12.01
CA HIS A 80 -12.41 -19.76 -11.73
C HIS A 80 -12.11 -19.76 -10.23
N PRO A 81 -11.30 -20.72 -9.72
CA PRO A 81 -10.93 -20.76 -8.31
C PRO A 81 -10.09 -19.53 -7.92
N PHE A 82 -10.27 -19.07 -6.68
CA PHE A 82 -9.52 -17.94 -6.13
C PHE A 82 -8.00 -18.17 -6.23
N PRO A 83 -7.22 -17.19 -6.71
CA PRO A 83 -5.79 -17.38 -6.94
C PRO A 83 -5.02 -17.59 -5.63
N ARG A 84 -3.96 -18.40 -5.70
CA ARG A 84 -3.07 -18.60 -4.55
C ARG A 84 -2.23 -17.35 -4.31
N LEU A 85 -2.50 -16.65 -3.22
CA LEU A 85 -1.72 -15.50 -2.79
C LEU A 85 -0.46 -15.95 -2.04
N LEU A 86 0.68 -15.32 -2.32
CA LEU A 86 1.92 -15.62 -1.62
C LEU A 86 1.82 -15.15 -0.16
N ASN A 87 2.16 -16.01 0.80
CA ASN A 87 2.16 -15.64 2.22
C ASN A 87 3.09 -14.44 2.47
N LYS A 88 2.71 -13.48 3.33
CA LYS A 88 3.47 -12.24 3.64
C LYS A 88 3.76 -11.35 2.43
N SER A 89 3.02 -11.49 1.33
CA SER A 89 3.08 -10.56 0.19
C SER A 89 2.02 -9.47 0.33
N LEU A 90 2.24 -8.36 -0.36
CA LEU A 90 1.25 -7.30 -0.45
C LEU A 90 0.38 -7.55 -1.69
N ASN A 91 -0.94 -7.60 -1.47
CA ASN A 91 -1.93 -7.84 -2.51
C ASN A 91 -2.99 -6.74 -2.40
N PHE A 92 -3.35 -6.18 -3.54
CA PHE A 92 -4.43 -5.20 -3.63
C PHE A 92 -5.63 -5.85 -4.28
N ALA A 93 -6.79 -5.76 -3.65
CA ALA A 93 -8.06 -6.01 -4.32
C ALA A 93 -8.53 -4.69 -4.92
N VAL A 94 -8.72 -4.67 -6.24
CA VAL A 94 -9.19 -3.50 -6.98
C VAL A 94 -10.48 -3.85 -7.69
N GLU A 95 -11.43 -2.93 -7.65
CA GLU A 95 -12.62 -2.99 -8.48
C GLU A 95 -12.29 -2.30 -9.81
N LEU A 96 -12.58 -2.97 -10.92
CA LEU A 96 -12.41 -2.40 -12.25
C LEU A 96 -13.72 -1.72 -12.66
N ASP A 97 -13.66 -0.52 -13.20
CA ASP A 97 -14.84 0.16 -13.73
C ASP A 97 -15.06 -0.25 -15.19
N GLY A 98 -16.32 -0.36 -15.60
CA GLY A 98 -16.70 -0.73 -16.96
C GLY A 98 -17.25 -2.15 -17.14
N ASN A 99 -17.53 -2.48 -18.40
CA ASN A 99 -18.01 -3.78 -18.83
C ASN A 99 -16.86 -4.55 -19.50
N ASP A 100 -16.72 -5.84 -19.20
CA ASP A 100 -15.81 -6.69 -19.96
C ASP A 100 -16.24 -6.76 -21.44
N ALA A 101 -15.41 -7.36 -22.31
CA ALA A 101 -15.72 -7.55 -23.73
C ALA A 101 -17.05 -8.33 -23.99
N PHE A 102 -17.70 -8.83 -22.94
CA PHE A 102 -18.94 -9.61 -22.96
C PHE A 102 -20.11 -8.90 -22.25
N GLY A 103 -19.97 -7.64 -21.83
CA GLY A 103 -21.06 -6.87 -21.22
C GLY A 103 -21.38 -7.22 -19.76
N ARG A 104 -20.47 -7.93 -19.05
CA ARG A 104 -20.67 -8.29 -17.64
C ARG A 104 -20.18 -7.18 -16.71
N PRO A 105 -20.89 -6.94 -15.60
CA PRO A 105 -20.54 -5.90 -14.63
C PRO A 105 -19.17 -6.16 -14.00
N SER A 106 -18.48 -5.05 -13.70
CA SER A 106 -17.16 -4.91 -13.05
C SER A 106 -16.58 -6.20 -12.48
N SER A 107 -15.53 -6.72 -13.13
CA SER A 107 -14.73 -7.81 -12.56
C SER A 107 -13.77 -7.25 -11.53
N MET A 108 -13.71 -7.86 -10.35
CA MET A 108 -12.67 -7.56 -9.36
C MET A 108 -11.33 -8.10 -9.88
N ALA A 109 -10.22 -7.43 -9.57
CA ALA A 109 -8.89 -7.95 -9.85
C ALA A 109 -8.04 -7.92 -8.58
N ILE A 110 -7.09 -8.85 -8.49
CA ILE A 110 -6.04 -8.82 -7.48
C ILE A 110 -4.75 -8.41 -8.16
N VAL A 111 -4.13 -7.34 -7.68
CA VAL A 111 -2.79 -6.94 -8.10
C VAL A 111 -1.80 -7.38 -7.03
N GLN A 112 -0.90 -8.29 -7.41
CA GLN A 112 0.17 -8.74 -6.52
C GLN A 112 1.37 -7.80 -6.68
N ALA A 113 1.81 -7.20 -5.58
CA ALA A 113 3.01 -6.38 -5.56
C ALA A 113 4.25 -7.25 -5.26
N PRO A 114 5.23 -7.34 -6.18
CA PRO A 114 6.47 -8.06 -5.94
C PRO A 114 7.20 -7.58 -4.68
N ARG A 115 7.82 -8.50 -3.93
CA ARG A 115 8.60 -8.14 -2.73
C ARG A 115 9.82 -7.26 -3.02
N ILE A 116 10.33 -7.32 -4.24
CA ILE A 116 11.48 -6.54 -4.68
C ILE A 116 11.18 -5.04 -4.79
N LEU A 117 9.90 -4.67 -4.77
CA LEU A 117 9.48 -3.29 -4.87
C LEU A 117 10.06 -2.46 -3.71
N PRO A 118 10.74 -1.34 -4.02
CA PRO A 118 11.22 -0.45 -2.98
C PRO A 118 10.02 0.08 -2.21
N ARG A 119 10.01 -0.05 -0.88
CA ARG A 119 8.90 0.47 -0.04
C ARG A 119 8.96 1.99 0.13
N VAL A 120 10.14 2.56 -0.05
CA VAL A 120 10.42 3.98 0.04
C VAL A 120 11.19 4.37 -1.22
N VAL A 121 10.72 5.38 -1.93
CA VAL A 121 11.34 5.89 -3.15
C VAL A 121 11.81 7.31 -2.89
N LYS A 122 13.08 7.58 -3.22
CA LYS A 122 13.67 8.92 -3.12
C LYS A 122 13.21 9.76 -4.30
N MET A 123 12.76 10.98 -4.02
CA MET A 123 12.37 11.96 -5.03
C MET A 123 13.58 12.78 -5.49
N PRO A 124 13.53 13.33 -6.73
CA PRO A 124 14.50 14.31 -7.20
C PRO A 124 14.58 15.54 -6.27
N PRO A 125 15.78 16.05 -5.96
CA PRO A 125 15.96 17.17 -5.02
C PRO A 125 15.23 18.46 -5.44
N ASP A 126 15.07 18.70 -6.75
CA ASP A 126 14.35 19.84 -7.33
C ASP A 126 12.87 19.85 -6.95
N LEU A 127 12.26 18.67 -6.74
CA LEU A 127 10.88 18.53 -6.28
C LEU A 127 10.74 18.64 -4.76
N CYS A 128 11.86 18.77 -4.05
CA CYS A 128 11.95 18.73 -2.59
C CYS A 128 12.68 19.95 -2.02
N GLN A 129 12.74 21.05 -2.76
CA GLN A 129 13.40 22.29 -2.32
C GLN A 129 14.87 22.09 -1.90
N GLY A 130 15.55 21.09 -2.47
CA GLY A 130 16.93 20.72 -2.12
C GLY A 130 17.08 19.76 -0.93
N GLU A 131 16.00 19.40 -0.25
CA GLU A 131 15.99 18.48 0.89
C GLU A 131 15.84 17.01 0.47
N ASN A 132 16.02 16.09 1.42
CA ASN A 132 15.87 14.66 1.17
C ASN A 132 14.40 14.24 1.23
N GLY A 133 13.73 14.31 0.08
CA GLY A 133 12.35 13.88 -0.07
C GLY A 133 12.15 12.41 -0.40
N PHE A 134 11.16 11.80 0.24
CA PHE A 134 10.77 10.42 0.05
C PHE A 134 9.26 10.27 -0.06
N VAL A 135 8.84 9.23 -0.78
CA VAL A 135 7.44 8.81 -0.91
C VAL A 135 7.33 7.32 -0.64
N PHE A 136 6.25 6.92 0.03
CA PHE A 136 5.97 5.51 0.28
C PHE A 136 5.38 4.86 -0.96
N SER A 137 5.99 3.76 -1.38
CA SER A 137 5.61 3.08 -2.60
C SER A 137 4.17 2.59 -2.61
N LEU A 138 3.70 2.19 -1.43
CA LEU A 138 2.34 1.72 -1.19
C LEU A 138 1.25 2.73 -1.56
N LEU A 139 1.55 4.03 -1.55
CA LEU A 139 0.60 5.10 -1.86
C LEU A 139 0.40 5.32 -3.38
N PHE A 140 1.19 4.64 -4.22
CA PHE A 140 1.13 4.75 -5.68
C PHE A 140 0.02 3.89 -6.30
N TYR A 141 -0.25 2.71 -5.72
CA TYR A 141 -0.85 1.60 -6.47
C TYR A 141 -2.33 1.76 -6.79
N ILE A 142 -3.15 2.22 -5.84
CA ILE A 142 -4.61 2.05 -5.98
C ILE A 142 -5.24 3.06 -6.96
N PRO A 143 -4.97 4.38 -6.87
CA PRO A 143 -5.70 5.35 -7.71
C PRO A 143 -5.19 5.42 -9.16
N MET A 144 -3.91 5.14 -9.40
CA MET A 144 -3.35 5.22 -10.76
C MET A 144 -3.72 3.99 -11.59
N TYR A 145 -3.76 2.79 -10.98
CA TYR A 145 -4.10 1.55 -11.67
C TYR A 145 -5.56 1.47 -12.14
N ILE A 146 -6.49 2.10 -11.40
CA ILE A 146 -7.92 2.17 -11.75
C ILE A 146 -8.15 2.93 -13.07
N ASN A 147 -7.25 3.84 -13.47
CA ASN A 147 -7.41 4.57 -14.73
C ASN A 147 -6.81 3.85 -15.94
N TYR A 148 -6.15 2.70 -15.75
CA TYR A 148 -5.47 1.95 -16.82
C TYR A 148 -6.27 0.76 -17.36
N PHE A 149 -7.39 0.40 -16.74
CA PHE A 149 -8.27 -0.71 -17.10
C PHE A 149 -9.72 -0.31 -16.94
#